data_AF-U9VKR4-F1
#
_entry.id   AF-U9VKR4-F1
#
_cell.length_a   1.000
_cell.length_b   1.000
_cell.length_c   1.000
_cell.angle_alpha   90.00
_cell.angle_beta   90.00
_cell.angle_gamma   90.00
#
_symmetry.space_group_name_H-M   'P 1'
#
loop_
_entity.id
_entity.type
_entity.pdbx_description
1 polymer ?
#
loop_
_entity_poly.entity_id
_entity_poly.type
_entity_poly.pdbx_seq_one_letter_code
_entity_poly.pdbx_strand_id
1 'polypeptide(L)'
;MGNGGGLDYTSDKTFWLIDVTTGEKVSAGQTTLSKLTDEPEDFLGRNYSQTDVLMMDFSDFNVPGQYAVYVDGVGTSDEFEIGENTWRDAFYMSARGMYHQRSGIELDQPYTHYERPRPCHPEDGVGIYQSTVALMDTSMGLNGDLGVFEALQATRTDEIVPDGWGGWMDAGDWDRRIQHLDVSRSFLELVELHGDYFEAVNLDIPESNNGLPDILDEALWGLDVFRRLQTEDGGIPGGIESAGHPIWLATAELYCLTGEQQWHDLFLATTVYIDPIGNGDGHFATFPNMAYLS
;
A
#
# COMPACT_ATOMS: atom_id res chain seq x y z
N MET A 1 22.09 -4.42 7.26
CA MET A 1 22.76 -3.57 8.26
C MET A 1 23.56 -4.46 9.21
N GLY A 2 24.75 -4.01 9.63
CA GLY A 2 25.75 -4.83 10.36
C GLY A 2 25.66 -4.75 11.89
N ASN A 3 26.45 -5.57 12.58
CA ASN A 3 26.52 -5.68 14.05
C ASN A 3 27.56 -4.74 14.69
N GLY A 4 27.87 -3.61 14.04
CA GLY A 4 28.96 -2.71 14.42
C GLY A 4 28.82 -2.04 15.79
N GLY A 5 27.72 -2.31 16.51
CA GLY A 5 27.35 -1.66 17.75
C GLY A 5 26.72 -0.28 17.51
N GLY A 6 26.27 0.34 18.60
CA GLY A 6 25.82 1.72 18.59
C GLY A 6 26.97 2.68 18.28
N LEU A 7 26.65 3.79 17.62
CA LEU A 7 27.57 4.89 17.40
C LEU A 7 27.33 5.95 18.46
N ASP A 8 28.38 6.28 19.21
CA ASP A 8 28.33 7.34 20.22
C ASP A 8 28.84 8.66 19.63
N TYR A 9 28.01 9.68 19.73
CA TYR A 9 28.27 11.04 19.30
C TYR A 9 28.15 11.96 20.52
N THR A 10 29.08 12.92 20.65
CA THR A 10 28.92 13.97 21.68
C THR A 10 27.56 14.66 21.51
N SER A 11 26.86 14.89 22.61
CA SER A 11 25.46 15.36 22.59
C SER A 11 25.30 16.83 22.22
N ASP A 12 26.41 17.58 22.10
CA ASP A 12 26.48 19.02 21.85
C ASP A 12 26.93 19.36 20.41
N LYS A 13 26.50 18.57 19.42
CA LYS A 13 26.79 18.86 18.02
C LYS A 13 25.95 20.02 17.52
N THR A 14 26.60 20.90 16.78
CA THR A 14 25.88 21.90 15.98
C THR A 14 25.35 21.24 14.71
N PHE A 15 24.08 21.48 14.41
CA PHE A 15 23.47 21.15 13.13
C PHE A 15 23.09 22.42 12.38
N TRP A 16 22.98 22.32 11.05
CA TRP A 16 22.58 23.41 10.18
C TRP A 16 21.47 22.97 9.24
N LEU A 17 20.50 23.85 9.00
CA LEU A 17 19.64 23.75 7.83
C LEU A 17 20.36 24.37 6.63
N ILE A 18 20.44 23.61 5.55
CA ILE A 18 21.01 24.03 4.27
C ILE A 18 19.86 24.27 3.30
N ASP A 19 19.77 25.44 2.70
CA ASP A 19 18.89 25.67 1.56
C ASP A 19 19.46 24.94 0.34
N VAL A 20 18.69 24.00 -0.22
CA VAL A 20 19.15 23.15 -1.33
C VAL A 20 19.40 23.95 -2.61
N THR A 21 18.68 25.05 -2.81
CA THR A 21 18.79 25.89 -4.01
C THR A 21 20.05 26.74 -4.00
N THR A 22 20.36 27.33 -2.85
CA THR A 22 21.52 28.25 -2.71
C THR A 22 22.78 27.56 -2.19
N GLY A 23 22.62 26.43 -1.50
CA GLY A 23 23.69 25.76 -0.74
C GLY A 23 24.06 26.48 0.55
N GLU A 24 23.30 27.51 0.96
CA GLU A 24 23.62 28.33 2.14
C GLU A 24 23.10 27.72 3.44
N LYS A 25 23.85 27.91 4.52
CA LYS A 25 23.41 27.61 5.89
C LYS A 25 22.43 28.69 6.34
N VAL A 26 21.14 28.35 6.40
CA VAL A 26 20.05 29.30 6.68
C VAL A 26 19.57 29.28 8.13
N SER A 27 19.81 28.19 8.85
CA SER A 27 19.53 28.07 10.28
C SER A 27 20.56 27.16 10.95
N ALA A 28 20.72 27.29 12.27
CA ALA A 28 21.58 26.45 13.07
C ALA A 28 20.95 26.15 14.43
N GLY A 29 21.22 24.97 14.95
CA GLY A 29 20.80 24.56 16.30
C GLY A 29 21.84 23.66 16.94
N GLN A 30 21.57 23.27 18.18
CA GLN A 30 22.36 22.28 18.91
C GLN A 30 21.54 21.00 19.05
N THR A 31 22.19 19.85 18.90
CA THR A 31 21.58 18.59 19.24
C THR A 31 21.27 18.54 20.73
N THR A 32 20.25 17.77 21.09
CA THR A 32 19.95 17.40 22.47
C THR A 32 19.85 15.89 22.57
N LEU A 33 20.32 15.31 23.67
CA LEU A 33 20.13 13.89 23.91
C LEU A 33 18.64 13.62 24.10
N SER A 34 18.04 12.90 23.17
CA SER A 34 16.63 12.53 23.18
C SER A 34 16.39 11.21 23.86
N LYS A 35 17.33 10.27 23.75
CA LYS A 35 17.22 8.92 24.30
C LYS A 35 18.60 8.31 24.52
N LEU A 36 18.78 7.62 25.64
CA LEU A 36 19.98 6.83 25.92
C LEU A 36 19.87 5.43 25.33
N THR A 37 21.01 4.83 24.99
CA THR A 37 21.10 3.44 24.51
C THR A 37 20.48 2.42 25.47
N ASP A 38 20.48 2.71 26.78
CA ASP A 38 19.95 1.83 27.83
C ASP A 38 18.54 2.22 28.28
N GLU A 39 17.94 3.25 27.67
CA GLU A 39 16.59 3.69 27.98
C GLU A 39 15.54 2.84 27.23
N PRO A 40 14.59 2.19 27.94
CA PRO A 40 13.53 1.42 27.30
C PRO A 40 12.59 2.25 26.42
N GLU A 41 12.21 1.71 25.27
CA GLU A 41 11.21 2.28 24.35
C GLU A 41 9.82 1.65 24.52
N ASP A 42 9.72 0.53 25.23
CA ASP A 42 8.45 -0.14 25.49
C ASP A 42 8.36 -0.77 26.88
N PHE A 43 7.16 -1.29 27.20
CA PHE A 43 6.86 -1.93 28.48
C PHE A 43 7.62 -3.25 28.71
N LEU A 44 8.28 -3.80 27.68
CA LEU A 44 9.11 -4.99 27.76
C LEU A 44 10.59 -4.67 28.00
N GLY A 45 10.95 -3.40 28.16
CA GLY A 45 12.32 -2.99 28.44
C GLY A 45 13.20 -2.91 27.19
N ARG A 46 12.64 -2.95 25.98
CA ARG A 46 13.41 -3.03 24.74
C ARG A 46 13.82 -1.64 24.26
N ASN A 47 15.04 -1.49 23.76
CA ASN A 47 15.48 -0.33 22.98
C ASN A 47 15.75 -0.76 21.53
N TYR A 48 14.98 -0.22 20.58
CA TYR A 48 15.07 -0.59 19.17
C TYR A 48 16.22 0.10 18.44
N SER A 49 16.62 1.28 18.94
CA SER A 49 17.74 2.07 18.39
C SER A 49 19.10 1.44 18.74
N GLN A 50 19.22 0.85 19.93
CA GLN A 50 20.45 0.26 20.50
C GLN A 50 21.66 1.23 20.46
N THR A 51 21.37 2.53 20.54
CA THR A 51 22.34 3.62 20.50
C THR A 51 21.71 4.88 21.08
N ASP A 52 22.53 5.84 21.49
CA ASP A 52 22.05 7.17 21.88
C ASP A 52 21.40 7.87 20.67
N VAL A 53 20.24 8.49 20.89
CA VAL A 53 19.51 9.25 19.86
C VAL A 53 19.59 10.72 20.20
N LEU A 54 20.10 11.51 19.25
CA LEU A 54 20.20 12.96 19.35
C LEU A 54 19.06 13.61 18.55
N MET A 55 18.29 14.49 19.19
CA MET A 55 17.24 15.29 18.55
C MET A 55 17.81 16.61 18.04
N MET A 56 17.31 17.03 16.89
CA MET A 56 17.56 18.34 16.29
C MET A 56 16.22 19.05 16.14
N ASP A 57 15.91 19.99 17.05
CA ASP A 57 14.67 20.75 17.00
C ASP A 57 14.90 22.08 16.24
N PHE A 58 14.21 22.20 15.11
CA PHE A 58 14.17 23.40 14.29
C PHE A 58 12.73 23.86 14.03
N SER A 59 11.80 23.54 14.94
CA SER A 59 10.37 23.87 14.81
C SER A 59 10.08 25.36 14.69
N ASP A 60 10.97 26.21 15.20
CA ASP A 60 10.88 27.68 15.06
C ASP A 60 11.23 28.17 13.64
N PHE A 61 11.81 27.31 12.79
CA PHE A 61 12.11 27.63 11.39
C PHE A 61 10.96 27.19 10.49
N ASN A 62 10.21 28.17 9.97
CA ASN A 62 8.98 27.95 9.19
C ASN A 62 8.99 28.64 7.81
N VAL A 63 10.18 28.93 7.28
CA VAL A 63 10.33 29.51 5.95
C VAL A 63 10.09 28.41 4.92
N PRO A 64 9.14 28.56 3.98
CA PRO A 64 8.90 27.54 2.97
C PRO A 64 10.08 27.38 2.01
N GLY A 65 10.41 26.13 1.66
CA GLY A 65 11.53 25.80 0.78
C GLY A 65 11.98 24.34 0.84
N GLN A 66 13.04 24.02 0.10
CA GLN A 66 13.69 22.71 0.14
C GLN A 66 14.99 22.79 0.92
N TYR A 67 15.14 21.89 1.89
CA TYR A 67 16.23 21.93 2.86
C TYR A 67 16.87 20.55 3.05
N ALA A 68 18.08 20.55 3.58
CA ALA A 68 18.73 19.37 4.16
C ALA A 68 19.34 19.73 5.52
N VAL A 69 19.45 18.75 6.41
CA VAL A 69 20.15 18.91 7.69
C VAL A 69 21.59 18.46 7.52
N TYR A 70 22.55 19.32 7.87
CA TYR A 70 23.98 19.02 7.90
C TYR A 70 24.49 18.98 9.34
N VAL A 71 25.29 17.97 9.68
CA VAL A 71 25.99 17.86 10.96
C VAL A 71 27.45 17.51 10.70
N ASP A 72 28.36 18.34 11.22
CA ASP A 72 29.79 18.16 11.00
C ASP A 72 30.31 16.84 11.60
N GLY A 73 31.06 16.09 10.80
CA GLY A 73 31.56 14.77 11.16
C GLY A 73 30.52 13.65 11.18
N VAL A 74 29.27 13.92 10.82
CA VAL A 74 28.20 12.91 10.67
C VAL A 74 27.78 12.81 9.21
N GLY A 75 27.33 13.91 8.60
CA GLY A 75 26.89 13.95 7.21
C GLY A 75 25.74 14.92 6.96
N THR A 76 25.08 14.69 5.83
CA THR A 76 23.90 15.45 5.38
C THR A 76 22.73 14.49 5.22
N SER A 77 21.52 14.90 5.61
CA SER A 77 20.29 14.15 5.36
C SER A 77 19.92 14.13 3.88
N ASP A 78 18.93 13.32 3.53
CA ASP A 78 18.16 13.54 2.30
C ASP A 78 17.45 14.91 2.34
N GLU A 79 17.07 15.39 1.17
CA GLU A 79 16.34 16.65 1.01
C GLU A 79 14.89 16.49 1.49
N PHE A 80 14.34 17.55 2.09
CA PHE A 80 12.94 17.60 2.52
C PHE A 80 12.35 19.00 2.30
N GLU A 81 11.03 19.05 2.16
CA GLU A 81 10.28 20.30 2.00
C GLU A 81 9.73 20.79 3.35
N ILE A 82 9.81 22.10 3.56
CA ILE A 82 8.95 22.82 4.49
C ILE A 82 7.94 23.58 3.64
N GLY A 83 6.66 23.24 3.78
CA GLY A 83 5.59 23.86 2.99
C GLY A 83 4.21 23.50 3.53
N GLU A 84 3.19 24.23 3.08
CA GLU A 84 1.80 23.97 3.49
C GLU A 84 1.22 22.70 2.84
N ASN A 85 1.88 22.19 1.79
CA ASN A 85 1.36 21.14 0.92
C ASN A 85 2.01 19.78 1.13
N THR A 86 3.05 19.67 1.98
CA THR A 86 3.85 18.45 2.12
C THR A 86 2.99 17.23 2.49
N TRP A 87 2.00 17.43 3.37
CA TRP A 87 1.07 16.37 3.74
C TRP A 87 0.02 16.06 2.66
N ARG A 88 -0.33 17.03 1.81
CA ARG A 88 -1.23 16.79 0.69
C ARG A 88 -0.58 15.85 -0.32
N ASP A 89 0.70 16.02 -0.60
CA ASP A 89 1.39 15.19 -1.59
C ASP A 89 1.56 13.75 -1.05
N ALA A 90 1.88 13.59 0.24
CA ALA A 90 1.89 12.29 0.90
C ALA A 90 0.49 11.62 0.89
N PHE A 91 -0.57 12.40 1.11
CA PHE A 91 -1.95 11.93 1.02
C PHE A 91 -2.29 11.49 -0.41
N TYR A 92 -2.00 12.32 -1.41
CA TYR A 92 -2.25 12.03 -2.82
C TYR A 92 -1.59 10.70 -3.22
N MET A 93 -0.31 10.53 -2.89
CA MET A 93 0.41 9.29 -3.20
C MET A 93 -0.23 8.06 -2.55
N SER A 94 -0.61 8.18 -1.28
CA SER A 94 -1.24 7.09 -0.53
C SER A 94 -2.64 6.74 -1.07
N ALA A 95 -3.50 7.74 -1.24
CA ALA A 95 -4.86 7.57 -1.72
C ALA A 95 -4.89 7.07 -3.17
N ARG A 96 -4.04 7.60 -4.04
CA ARG A 96 -3.90 7.13 -5.43
C ARG A 96 -3.33 5.73 -5.54
N GLY A 97 -2.61 5.25 -4.52
CA GLY A 97 -2.23 3.85 -4.39
C GLY A 97 -3.44 2.90 -4.44
N MET A 98 -4.59 3.33 -3.94
CA MET A 98 -5.83 2.54 -3.98
C MET A 98 -6.31 2.29 -5.41
N TYR A 99 -6.27 3.32 -6.28
CA TYR A 99 -6.55 3.15 -7.72
C TYR A 99 -5.66 2.08 -8.34
N HIS A 100 -4.36 2.10 -8.02
CA HIS A 100 -3.41 1.11 -8.54
C HIS A 100 -3.61 -0.29 -7.93
N GLN A 101 -4.32 -0.41 -6.80
CA GLN A 101 -4.72 -1.70 -6.24
C GLN A 101 -6.09 -2.20 -6.72
N ARG A 102 -6.84 -1.43 -7.54
CA ARG A 102 -8.16 -1.86 -8.01
C ARG A 102 -8.09 -3.18 -8.76
N SER A 103 -8.96 -4.12 -8.42
CA SER A 103 -9.13 -5.40 -9.12
C SER A 103 -10.25 -5.31 -10.16
N GLY A 104 -10.22 -6.12 -11.21
CA GLY A 104 -11.29 -6.16 -12.21
C GLY A 104 -11.30 -5.00 -13.21
N ILE A 105 -10.24 -4.18 -13.28
CA ILE A 105 -10.05 -3.17 -14.33
C ILE A 105 -8.66 -3.21 -14.91
N GLU A 106 -8.54 -2.75 -16.16
CA GLU A 106 -7.25 -2.37 -16.74
C GLU A 106 -6.72 -1.11 -16.06
N LEU A 107 -5.39 -1.00 -15.98
CA LEU A 107 -4.71 0.27 -15.69
C LEU A 107 -3.96 0.67 -16.95
N ASP A 108 -4.17 1.89 -17.41
CA ASP A 108 -3.53 2.44 -18.59
C ASP A 108 -3.45 3.99 -18.49
N GLN A 109 -2.79 4.59 -19.47
CA GLN A 109 -2.80 6.01 -19.75
C GLN A 109 -4.24 6.55 -19.86
N PRO A 110 -4.49 7.79 -19.40
CA PRO A 110 -3.54 8.74 -18.83
C PRO A 110 -3.29 8.55 -17.32
N TYR A 111 -3.91 7.55 -16.69
CA TYR A 111 -3.95 7.42 -15.23
C TYR A 111 -2.73 6.69 -14.66
N THR A 112 -2.02 5.93 -15.47
CA THR A 112 -0.74 5.32 -15.07
C THR A 112 0.24 5.34 -16.23
N HIS A 113 1.53 5.27 -15.90
CA HIS A 113 2.62 5.20 -16.88
C HIS A 113 2.87 3.78 -17.39
N TYR A 114 2.30 2.76 -16.76
CA TYR A 114 2.42 1.36 -17.13
C TYR A 114 1.05 0.77 -17.45
N GLU A 115 1.02 -0.20 -18.36
CA GLU A 115 -0.20 -0.96 -18.65
C GLU A 115 -0.30 -2.17 -17.73
N ARG A 116 -1.49 -2.38 -17.14
CA ARG A 116 -1.83 -3.62 -16.45
C ARG A 116 -3.14 -4.16 -17.01
N PRO A 117 -3.13 -5.34 -17.67
CA PRO A 117 -4.35 -6.00 -18.11
C PRO A 117 -5.32 -6.21 -16.96
N ARG A 118 -6.62 -6.19 -17.29
CA ARG A 118 -7.71 -6.41 -16.33
C ARG A 118 -7.54 -7.76 -15.59
N PRO A 119 -7.32 -7.77 -14.26
CA PRO A 119 -7.20 -9.00 -13.50
C PRO A 119 -8.56 -9.42 -12.92
N CYS A 120 -8.78 -10.73 -12.75
CA CYS A 120 -9.87 -11.26 -11.91
C CYS A 120 -11.29 -10.81 -12.29
N HIS A 121 -11.56 -10.56 -13.57
CA HIS A 121 -12.89 -10.16 -14.06
C HIS A 121 -13.63 -11.36 -14.69
N PRO A 122 -14.93 -11.58 -14.39
CA PRO A 122 -15.71 -12.71 -14.90
C PRO A 122 -15.76 -12.83 -16.43
N GLU A 123 -15.81 -11.70 -17.13
CA GLU A 123 -15.79 -11.67 -18.60
C GLU A 123 -14.50 -12.23 -19.21
N ASP A 124 -13.41 -12.28 -18.45
CA ASP A 124 -12.12 -12.84 -18.89
C ASP A 124 -12.01 -14.35 -18.57
N GLY A 125 -13.12 -14.98 -18.19
CA GLY A 125 -13.20 -16.41 -17.90
C GLY A 125 -12.76 -16.79 -16.49
N VAL A 126 -12.54 -15.81 -15.59
CA VAL A 126 -12.21 -16.05 -14.19
C VAL A 126 -13.50 -16.22 -13.38
N GLY A 127 -13.76 -17.44 -12.91
CA GLY A 127 -14.90 -17.74 -12.03
C GLY A 127 -14.58 -17.48 -10.56
N ILE A 128 -15.44 -16.71 -9.87
CA ILE A 128 -15.48 -16.66 -8.41
C ILE A 128 -16.54 -17.63 -7.93
N TYR A 129 -16.12 -18.62 -7.15
CA TYR A 129 -17.01 -19.64 -6.61
C TYR A 129 -17.38 -19.33 -5.16
N GLN A 130 -18.65 -19.50 -4.82
CA GLN A 130 -19.10 -19.38 -3.44
C GLN A 130 -18.54 -20.53 -2.59
N SER A 131 -18.07 -20.22 -1.40
CA SER A 131 -17.77 -21.19 -0.36
C SER A 131 -18.84 -21.20 0.72
N THR A 132 -19.08 -22.33 1.38
CA THR A 132 -20.02 -22.42 2.52
C THR A 132 -19.38 -22.16 3.88
N VAL A 133 -18.06 -21.95 3.95
CA VAL A 133 -17.38 -21.64 5.23
C VAL A 133 -17.49 -20.17 5.54
N ALA A 134 -17.89 -19.84 6.77
CA ALA A 134 -17.89 -18.46 7.24
C ALA A 134 -16.46 -17.99 7.50
N LEU A 135 -16.14 -16.72 7.21
CA LEU A 135 -14.82 -16.14 7.55
C LEU A 135 -14.41 -16.42 9.01
N MET A 136 -15.37 -16.32 9.94
CA MET A 136 -15.16 -16.52 11.38
C MET A 136 -14.71 -17.94 11.75
N ASP A 137 -14.99 -18.93 10.89
CA ASP A 137 -14.68 -20.35 11.09
C ASP A 137 -13.40 -20.78 10.36
N THR A 138 -12.61 -19.82 9.86
CA THR A 138 -11.28 -20.04 9.28
C THR A 138 -10.16 -19.54 10.21
N SER A 139 -8.90 -19.78 9.84
CA SER A 139 -7.72 -19.23 10.53
C SER A 139 -7.64 -17.70 10.53
N MET A 140 -8.45 -17.01 9.72
CA MET A 140 -8.58 -15.55 9.75
C MET A 140 -9.69 -15.07 10.69
N GLY A 141 -10.51 -16.00 11.19
CA GLY A 141 -11.57 -15.76 12.15
C GLY A 141 -11.15 -16.06 13.59
N LEU A 142 -12.13 -16.06 14.49
CA LEU A 142 -11.91 -16.36 15.90
C LEU A 142 -12.21 -17.82 16.27
N ASN A 143 -12.90 -18.57 15.40
CA ASN A 143 -13.43 -19.89 15.71
C ASN A 143 -12.72 -21.03 14.95
N GLY A 144 -11.86 -20.70 13.98
CA GLY A 144 -11.29 -21.67 13.05
C GLY A 144 -9.81 -21.95 13.29
N ASP A 145 -9.45 -23.23 13.36
CA ASP A 145 -8.05 -23.69 13.38
C ASP A 145 -7.54 -24.04 11.96
N LEU A 146 -8.45 -24.15 10.98
CA LEU A 146 -8.11 -24.56 9.61
C LEU A 146 -7.60 -23.38 8.80
N GLY A 147 -6.50 -23.58 8.08
CA GLY A 147 -5.94 -22.56 7.18
C GLY A 147 -6.98 -22.11 6.16
N VAL A 148 -7.10 -20.79 5.96
CA VAL A 148 -8.14 -20.19 5.11
C VAL A 148 -8.23 -20.80 3.71
N PHE A 149 -7.10 -21.06 3.06
CA PHE A 149 -7.08 -21.67 1.72
C PHE A 149 -7.54 -23.13 1.71
N GLU A 150 -7.22 -23.88 2.75
CA GLU A 150 -7.67 -25.26 2.89
C GLU A 150 -9.18 -25.30 3.12
N ALA A 151 -9.67 -24.45 4.02
CA ALA A 151 -11.09 -24.30 4.32
C ALA A 151 -11.88 -23.93 3.06
N LEU A 152 -11.44 -22.91 2.33
CA LEU A 152 -12.07 -22.44 1.10
C LEU A 152 -12.16 -23.52 0.03
N GLN A 153 -11.07 -24.24 -0.22
CA GLN A 153 -11.06 -25.31 -1.21
C GLN A 153 -11.94 -26.49 -0.80
N ALA A 154 -11.97 -26.82 0.50
CA ALA A 154 -12.79 -27.91 1.03
C ALA A 154 -14.30 -27.62 1.00
N THR A 155 -14.69 -26.34 1.02
CA THR A 155 -16.09 -25.90 1.13
C THR A 155 -16.58 -25.10 -0.09
N ARG A 156 -15.75 -25.01 -1.13
CA ARG A 156 -16.12 -24.45 -2.44
C ARG A 156 -17.30 -25.20 -3.04
N THR A 157 -18.31 -24.46 -3.46
CA THR A 157 -19.45 -24.96 -4.23
C THR A 157 -19.19 -24.84 -5.74
N ASP A 158 -20.13 -25.31 -6.56
CA ASP A 158 -20.13 -25.05 -8.00
C ASP A 158 -20.93 -23.78 -8.35
N GLU A 159 -21.41 -23.02 -7.35
CA GLU A 159 -22.12 -21.76 -7.54
C GLU A 159 -21.13 -20.65 -7.87
N ILE A 160 -21.34 -19.99 -9.01
CA ILE A 160 -20.53 -18.87 -9.48
C ILE A 160 -21.21 -17.58 -9.08
N VAL A 161 -20.44 -16.64 -8.53
CA VAL A 161 -20.88 -15.26 -8.28
C VAL A 161 -20.60 -14.43 -9.54
N PRO A 162 -21.61 -14.14 -10.38
CA PRO A 162 -21.39 -13.59 -11.73
C PRO A 162 -20.78 -12.19 -11.72
N ASP A 163 -21.03 -11.41 -10.67
CA ASP A 163 -20.54 -10.03 -10.52
C ASP A 163 -19.44 -9.92 -9.45
N GLY A 164 -18.78 -11.02 -9.09
CA GLY A 164 -17.75 -11.07 -8.04
C GLY A 164 -16.41 -10.43 -8.42
N TRP A 165 -16.38 -9.14 -8.74
CA TRP A 165 -15.16 -8.42 -9.13
C TRP A 165 -15.14 -7.00 -8.54
N GLY A 166 -14.01 -6.30 -8.66
CA GLY A 166 -13.81 -4.97 -8.08
C GLY A 166 -13.08 -5.01 -6.74
N GLY A 167 -13.14 -3.89 -6.02
CA GLY A 167 -12.42 -3.70 -4.76
C GLY A 167 -10.92 -3.53 -4.97
N TRP A 168 -10.16 -3.62 -3.88
CA TRP A 168 -8.71 -3.49 -3.89
C TRP A 168 -8.05 -4.81 -3.54
N MET A 169 -6.98 -5.13 -4.24
CA MET A 169 -6.07 -6.21 -3.84
C MET A 169 -5.46 -5.88 -2.46
N ASP A 170 -5.58 -6.82 -1.51
CA ASP A 170 -5.28 -6.63 -0.07
C ASP A 170 -3.80 -6.28 0.16
N ALA A 171 -2.90 -6.98 -0.53
CA ALA A 171 -1.51 -6.61 -0.57
C ALA A 171 -0.90 -6.94 -1.95
N GLY A 172 0.24 -7.61 -1.97
CA GLY A 172 0.87 -8.10 -3.20
C GLY A 172 0.23 -9.39 -3.74
N ASP A 173 -0.82 -9.89 -3.09
CA ASP A 173 -1.68 -10.96 -3.58
C ASP A 173 -2.93 -10.41 -4.26
N TRP A 174 -3.81 -11.31 -4.71
CA TRP A 174 -5.00 -10.93 -5.47
C TRP A 174 -6.23 -10.78 -4.59
N ASP A 175 -6.13 -11.00 -3.28
CA ASP A 175 -7.26 -11.21 -2.38
C ASP A 175 -7.97 -9.88 -2.04
N ARG A 176 -9.25 -9.94 -1.68
CA ARG A 176 -10.10 -8.77 -1.33
C ARG A 176 -10.73 -9.06 0.01
N ARG A 177 -10.62 -8.16 0.99
CA ARG A 177 -10.98 -8.47 2.39
C ARG A 177 -11.96 -7.47 2.99
N ILE A 178 -12.90 -7.96 3.79
CA ILE A 178 -13.95 -7.12 4.41
C ILE A 178 -13.40 -5.97 5.24
N GLN A 179 -12.18 -6.11 5.79
CA GLN A 179 -11.44 -5.07 6.50
C GLN A 179 -11.19 -3.82 5.64
N HIS A 180 -11.20 -3.94 4.30
CA HIS A 180 -11.08 -2.80 3.40
C HIS A 180 -12.20 -1.78 3.55
N LEU A 181 -13.35 -2.17 4.11
CA LEU A 181 -14.43 -1.23 4.41
C LEU A 181 -14.01 -0.16 5.44
N ASP A 182 -12.97 -0.38 6.25
CA ASP A 182 -12.40 0.65 7.12
C ASP A 182 -11.77 1.81 6.33
N VAL A 183 -11.19 1.52 5.16
CA VAL A 183 -10.64 2.54 4.25
C VAL A 183 -11.79 3.32 3.60
N SER A 184 -12.80 2.62 3.07
CA SER A 184 -14.00 3.26 2.52
C SER A 184 -14.67 4.17 3.56
N ARG A 185 -14.79 3.71 4.80
CA ARG A 185 -15.32 4.50 5.91
C ARG A 185 -14.47 5.75 6.18
N SER A 186 -13.15 5.60 6.23
CA SER A 186 -12.24 6.71 6.49
C SER A 186 -12.34 7.80 5.41
N PHE A 187 -12.45 7.42 4.13
CA PHE A 187 -12.68 8.36 3.04
C PHE A 187 -14.04 9.06 3.13
N LEU A 188 -15.11 8.33 3.47
CA LEU A 188 -16.42 8.94 3.70
C LEU A 188 -16.39 9.96 4.85
N GLU A 189 -15.74 9.61 5.97
CA GLU A 189 -15.58 10.51 7.12
C GLU A 189 -14.75 11.76 6.76
N LEU A 190 -13.71 11.62 5.92
CA LEU A 190 -12.91 12.76 5.44
C LEU A 190 -13.74 13.73 4.59
N VAL A 191 -14.60 13.23 3.70
CA VAL A 191 -15.51 14.08 2.92
C VAL A 191 -16.54 14.74 3.82
N GLU A 192 -17.07 14.03 4.82
CA GLU A 192 -18.04 14.59 5.77
C GLU A 192 -17.44 15.72 6.63
N LEU A 193 -16.19 15.55 7.09
CA LEU A 193 -15.51 16.51 7.96
C LEU A 193 -14.89 17.68 7.20
N HIS A 194 -14.42 17.45 5.97
CA HIS A 194 -13.58 18.37 5.21
C HIS A 194 -13.95 18.44 3.72
N GLY A 195 -15.26 18.42 3.40
CA GLY A 195 -15.79 18.42 2.03
C GLY A 195 -15.17 19.47 1.12
N ASP A 196 -15.17 20.74 1.51
CA ASP A 196 -14.59 21.85 0.73
C ASP A 196 -13.12 21.62 0.33
N TYR A 197 -12.35 20.94 1.19
CA TYR A 197 -10.96 20.61 0.90
C TYR A 197 -10.86 19.46 -0.12
N PHE A 198 -11.61 18.38 0.10
CA PHE A 198 -11.54 17.18 -0.73
C PHE A 198 -12.24 17.34 -2.09
N GLU A 199 -13.16 18.30 -2.25
CA GLU A 199 -13.65 18.71 -3.57
C GLU A 199 -12.53 19.22 -4.49
N ALA A 200 -11.46 19.78 -3.92
CA ALA A 200 -10.30 20.27 -4.67
C ALA A 200 -9.19 19.23 -4.85
N VAL A 201 -9.27 18.08 -4.15
CA VAL A 201 -8.27 17.01 -4.25
C VAL A 201 -8.62 16.12 -5.44
N ASN A 202 -7.80 16.19 -6.47
CA ASN A 202 -7.87 15.33 -7.65
C ASN A 202 -6.81 14.24 -7.52
N LEU A 203 -7.20 12.97 -7.64
CA LEU A 203 -6.35 11.79 -7.57
C LEU A 203 -5.88 11.32 -8.96
N ASP A 204 -6.28 12.00 -10.03
CA ASP A 204 -6.03 11.63 -11.43
C ASP A 204 -6.43 10.17 -11.69
N ILE A 205 -7.71 9.89 -11.48
CA ILE A 205 -8.37 8.59 -11.67
C ILE A 205 -9.48 8.70 -12.73
N PRO A 206 -10.01 7.57 -13.25
CA PRO A 206 -11.06 7.60 -14.27
C PRO A 206 -12.27 8.47 -13.93
N GLU A 207 -12.60 8.53 -12.65
CA GLU A 207 -13.77 9.23 -12.15
C GLU A 207 -13.60 10.74 -11.94
N SER A 208 -12.38 11.30 -12.00
CA SER A 208 -12.07 12.69 -11.58
C SER A 208 -12.82 13.83 -12.29
N ASN A 209 -13.68 13.51 -13.26
CA ASN A 209 -14.50 14.48 -14.00
C ASN A 209 -16.01 14.18 -13.91
N ASN A 210 -16.44 13.38 -12.93
CA ASN A 210 -17.84 12.96 -12.77
C ASN A 210 -18.67 13.89 -11.85
N GLY A 211 -18.03 14.85 -11.17
CA GLY A 211 -18.67 15.78 -10.24
C GLY A 211 -18.75 15.32 -8.79
N LEU A 212 -18.09 14.21 -8.43
CA LEU A 212 -17.86 13.77 -7.06
C LEU A 212 -16.39 13.99 -6.66
N PRO A 213 -16.09 14.16 -5.36
CA PRO A 213 -14.70 14.11 -4.89
C PRO A 213 -14.09 12.73 -5.16
N ASP A 214 -12.88 12.68 -5.71
CA ASP A 214 -12.23 11.42 -6.10
C ASP A 214 -12.09 10.41 -4.95
N ILE A 215 -11.90 10.88 -3.72
CA ILE A 215 -11.84 10.00 -2.55
C ILE A 215 -13.19 9.34 -2.23
N LEU A 216 -14.30 9.98 -2.63
CA LEU A 216 -15.63 9.38 -2.54
C LEU A 216 -15.81 8.30 -3.60
N ASP A 217 -15.35 8.53 -4.83
CA ASP A 217 -15.35 7.50 -5.87
C ASP A 217 -14.54 6.28 -5.45
N GLU A 218 -13.36 6.50 -4.85
CA GLU A 218 -12.53 5.42 -4.33
C GLU A 218 -13.23 4.71 -3.16
N ALA A 219 -13.87 5.43 -2.23
CA ALA A 219 -14.65 4.82 -1.16
C ALA A 219 -15.78 3.91 -1.68
N LEU A 220 -16.49 4.38 -2.71
CA LEU A 220 -17.54 3.64 -3.38
C LEU A 220 -16.99 2.42 -4.13
N TRP A 221 -15.81 2.51 -4.72
CA TRP A 221 -15.12 1.37 -5.34
C TRP A 221 -14.91 0.21 -4.36
N GLY A 222 -14.36 0.53 -3.18
CA GLY A 222 -14.15 -0.43 -2.10
C GLY A 222 -15.46 -1.01 -1.55
N LEU A 223 -16.52 -0.22 -1.49
CA LEU A 223 -17.84 -0.69 -1.04
C LEU A 223 -18.56 -1.56 -2.08
N ASP A 224 -18.40 -1.25 -3.38
CA ASP A 224 -19.18 -1.85 -4.45
C ASP A 224 -18.90 -3.34 -4.63
N VAL A 225 -17.67 -3.79 -4.38
CA VAL A 225 -17.36 -5.24 -4.41
C VAL A 225 -18.21 -6.00 -3.40
N PHE A 226 -18.35 -5.51 -2.16
CA PHE A 226 -19.17 -6.16 -1.13
C PHE A 226 -20.66 -6.06 -1.42
N ARG A 227 -21.11 -4.99 -2.09
CA ARG A 227 -22.47 -4.91 -2.62
C ARG A 227 -22.74 -6.00 -3.67
N ARG A 228 -21.78 -6.27 -4.57
CA ARG A 228 -21.90 -7.33 -5.60
C ARG A 228 -21.88 -8.74 -5.00
N LEU A 229 -21.23 -8.89 -3.85
CA LEU A 229 -21.09 -10.16 -3.13
C LEU A 229 -22.25 -10.45 -2.17
N GLN A 230 -23.14 -9.48 -1.93
CA GLN A 230 -24.24 -9.63 -1.00
C GLN A 230 -25.20 -10.74 -1.45
N THR A 231 -25.51 -11.68 -0.55
CA THR A 231 -26.42 -12.80 -0.80
C THR A 231 -27.89 -12.36 -0.74
N GLU A 232 -28.80 -13.17 -1.28
CA GLU A 232 -30.25 -12.85 -1.33
C GLU A 232 -30.88 -12.65 0.06
N ASP A 233 -30.33 -13.29 1.10
CA ASP A 233 -30.76 -13.15 2.49
C ASP A 233 -30.09 -11.97 3.22
N GLY A 234 -29.27 -11.18 2.51
CA GLY A 234 -28.61 -9.98 3.00
C GLY A 234 -27.24 -10.22 3.64
N GLY A 235 -26.76 -11.46 3.67
CA GLY A 235 -25.41 -11.80 4.11
C GLY A 235 -24.33 -11.09 3.29
N ILE A 236 -23.30 -10.58 3.97
CA ILE A 236 -22.12 -10.00 3.32
C ILE A 236 -20.95 -10.90 3.66
N PRO A 237 -20.42 -11.61 2.68
CA PRO A 237 -19.41 -12.60 2.96
C PRO A 237 -18.03 -11.89 3.20
N GLY A 238 -17.01 -12.58 3.72
CA GLY A 238 -15.77 -11.98 4.25
C GLY A 238 -14.65 -11.54 3.27
N GLY A 239 -14.52 -12.12 2.08
CA GLY A 239 -13.56 -11.67 1.08
C GLY A 239 -13.39 -12.57 -0.14
N ILE A 240 -12.92 -12.03 -1.27
CA ILE A 240 -12.60 -12.85 -2.46
C ILE A 240 -11.17 -13.30 -2.28
N GLU A 241 -10.97 -14.60 -2.10
CA GLU A 241 -9.65 -15.16 -1.85
C GLU A 241 -9.29 -16.11 -3.00
N SER A 242 -8.01 -16.15 -3.32
CA SER A 242 -7.45 -17.16 -4.22
C SER A 242 -7.38 -18.52 -3.51
N ALA A 243 -7.22 -19.62 -4.27
CA ALA A 243 -6.98 -20.94 -3.66
C ALA A 243 -5.59 -21.05 -2.98
N GLY A 244 -4.80 -19.98 -3.02
CA GLY A 244 -3.48 -19.86 -2.40
C GLY A 244 -2.74 -18.65 -2.96
N HIS A 245 -1.80 -18.11 -2.19
CA HIS A 245 -1.03 -16.94 -2.58
C HIS A 245 -0.27 -17.13 -3.90
N PRO A 246 -0.05 -16.04 -4.66
CA PRO A 246 0.83 -16.10 -5.82
C PRO A 246 2.25 -16.47 -5.38
N ILE A 247 2.81 -17.48 -6.04
CA ILE A 247 4.17 -18.00 -5.80
C ILE A 247 5.30 -17.06 -6.28
N TRP A 248 4.96 -15.91 -6.86
CA TRP A 248 5.86 -15.11 -7.71
C TRP A 248 6.43 -13.85 -7.03
N LEU A 249 6.01 -13.51 -5.81
CA LEU A 249 6.66 -12.44 -5.03
C LEU A 249 8.13 -12.78 -4.71
N ALA A 250 8.45 -14.08 -4.61
CA ALA A 250 9.80 -14.55 -4.37
C ALA A 250 10.79 -14.16 -5.49
N THR A 251 10.37 -14.08 -6.76
CA THR A 251 11.24 -13.68 -7.87
C THR A 251 11.48 -12.16 -7.90
N ALA A 252 10.48 -11.36 -7.56
CA ALA A 252 10.66 -9.92 -7.33
C ALA A 252 11.59 -9.64 -6.15
N GLU A 253 11.42 -10.35 -5.03
CA GLU A 253 12.30 -10.25 -3.86
C GLU A 253 13.73 -10.72 -4.18
N LEU A 254 13.89 -11.80 -4.93
CA LEU A 254 15.20 -12.27 -5.40
C LEU A 254 15.88 -11.24 -6.30
N TYR A 255 15.15 -10.56 -7.19
CA TYR A 255 15.72 -9.47 -7.98
C TYR A 255 16.21 -8.32 -7.08
N CYS A 256 15.38 -7.85 -6.14
CA CYS A 256 15.76 -6.79 -5.20
C CYS A 256 16.97 -7.16 -4.34
N LEU A 257 17.09 -8.44 -3.94
CA LEU A 257 18.18 -8.93 -3.09
C LEU A 257 19.48 -9.19 -3.86
N THR A 258 19.39 -9.64 -5.11
CA THR A 258 20.56 -10.13 -5.87
C THR A 258 20.99 -9.19 -7.00
N GLY A 259 20.09 -8.35 -7.51
CA GLY A 259 20.28 -7.56 -8.73
C GLY A 259 20.36 -8.39 -10.01
N GLU A 260 20.10 -9.70 -9.96
CA GLU A 260 20.23 -10.57 -11.14
C GLU A 260 19.00 -10.47 -12.04
N GLN A 261 19.22 -9.96 -13.26
CA GLN A 261 18.19 -9.70 -14.27
C GLN A 261 17.28 -10.90 -14.55
N GLN A 262 17.77 -12.13 -14.46
CA GLN A 262 16.98 -13.35 -14.68
C GLN A 262 15.75 -13.46 -13.77
N TRP A 263 15.80 -12.91 -12.55
CA TRP A 263 14.67 -12.93 -11.62
C TRP A 263 13.62 -11.89 -11.98
N HIS A 264 14.06 -10.73 -12.48
CA HIS A 264 13.19 -9.72 -13.06
C HIS A 264 12.50 -10.23 -14.32
N ASP A 265 13.26 -10.85 -15.23
CA ASP A 265 12.73 -11.41 -16.47
C ASP A 265 11.74 -12.56 -16.18
N LEU A 266 12.04 -13.40 -15.18
CA LEU A 266 11.12 -14.44 -14.72
C LEU A 266 9.87 -13.86 -14.07
N PHE A 267 10.00 -12.81 -13.25
CA PHE A 267 8.86 -12.07 -12.69
C PHE A 267 7.99 -11.48 -13.81
N LEU A 268 8.57 -10.79 -14.79
CA LEU A 268 7.84 -10.23 -15.93
C LEU A 268 7.19 -11.31 -16.81
N ALA A 269 7.85 -12.45 -17.01
CA ALA A 269 7.30 -13.56 -17.78
C ALA A 269 6.16 -14.32 -17.07
N THR A 270 6.04 -14.17 -15.75
CA THR A 270 5.08 -14.93 -14.91
C THR A 270 4.05 -14.03 -14.22
N THR A 271 4.25 -12.73 -14.24
CA THR A 271 3.34 -11.70 -13.70
C THR A 271 2.72 -10.95 -14.87
N VAL A 272 1.42 -10.67 -14.78
CA VAL A 272 0.66 -10.08 -15.89
C VAL A 272 1.04 -8.60 -16.08
N TYR A 273 2.10 -8.35 -16.86
CA TYR A 273 2.43 -7.07 -17.45
C TYR A 273 2.77 -7.30 -18.93
N ILE A 274 2.09 -6.59 -19.84
CA ILE A 274 2.44 -6.62 -21.26
C ILE A 274 3.29 -5.39 -21.53
N ASP A 275 4.48 -5.60 -22.10
CA ASP A 275 5.32 -4.53 -22.62
C ASP A 275 4.60 -3.87 -23.82
N PRO A 276 4.35 -2.54 -23.80
CA PRO A 276 3.68 -1.83 -24.90
C PRO A 276 4.47 -1.90 -26.22
N ILE A 277 5.76 -2.26 -26.16
CA ILE A 277 6.64 -2.36 -27.33
C ILE A 277 6.63 -3.80 -27.84
N GLY A 278 5.49 -4.14 -28.45
CA GLY A 278 5.18 -5.48 -28.94
C GLY A 278 6.33 -6.19 -29.68
N ASN A 279 6.82 -7.25 -29.06
CA ASN A 279 7.37 -8.41 -29.75
C ASN A 279 6.62 -9.62 -29.21
N GLY A 280 5.63 -10.05 -29.98
CA GLY A 280 4.71 -11.10 -29.60
C GLY A 280 5.41 -12.43 -29.31
N ASP A 281 5.07 -13.00 -28.16
CA ASP A 281 4.80 -14.41 -27.92
C ASP A 281 4.22 -14.52 -26.50
N GLY A 282 2.91 -14.25 -26.40
CA GLY A 282 2.19 -14.21 -25.12
C GLY A 282 2.04 -15.61 -24.51
N HIS A 283 2.71 -15.83 -23.36
CA HIS A 283 2.44 -16.96 -22.49
C HIS A 283 1.33 -16.59 -21.49
N PHE A 284 0.19 -17.28 -21.58
CA PHE A 284 -0.94 -17.12 -20.67
C PHE A 284 -0.62 -17.75 -19.31
N ALA A 285 -0.66 -16.96 -18.24
CA ALA A 285 -0.74 -17.49 -16.88
C ALA A 285 -2.18 -17.93 -16.59
N THR A 286 -2.38 -19.22 -16.36
CA THR A 286 -3.65 -19.78 -15.87
C THR A 286 -3.86 -19.36 -14.42
N PHE A 287 -4.91 -18.59 -14.14
CA PHE A 287 -5.38 -18.33 -12.77
C PHE A 287 -5.77 -19.66 -12.10
N PRO A 288 -5.20 -20.04 -10.95
CA PRO A 288 -5.79 -21.09 -10.14
C PRO A 288 -7.10 -20.57 -9.54
N ASN A 289 -8.18 -21.33 -9.74
CA ASN A 289 -9.54 -21.14 -9.19
C ASN A 289 -9.61 -20.23 -7.94
N MET A 290 -10.31 -19.10 -8.02
CA MET A 290 -10.57 -18.24 -6.86
C MET A 290 -11.91 -18.61 -6.20
N ALA A 291 -11.97 -18.60 -4.87
CA ALA A 291 -13.14 -18.95 -4.07
C ALA A 291 -13.37 -17.89 -2.97
N TYR A 292 -14.61 -17.50 -2.73
CA TYR A 292 -14.95 -16.46 -1.75
C TYR A 292 -15.39 -17.05 -0.41
N LEU A 293 -15.08 -16.41 0.72
CA LEU A 293 -15.48 -16.80 2.09
C LEU A 293 -16.90 -16.35 2.44
N SER A 294 -17.88 -17.23 2.72
CA SER A 294 -19.23 -16.81 3.16
C SER A 294 -19.27 -15.94 4.42
#